data_AF-A0A7U9RJ88-F1
#
_entry.id   AF-A0A7U9RJ88-F1
#
_cell.length_a   1.000
_cell.length_b   1.000
_cell.length_c   1.000
_cell.angle_alpha   90.00
_cell.angle_beta   90.00
_cell.angle_gamma   90.00
#
_symmetry.space_group_name_H-M   'P 1'
#
loop_
_entity.id
_entity.type
_entity.pdbx_description
1 polymer ?
#
loop_
_entity_poly.entity_id
_entity_poly.type
_entity_poly.pdbx_seq_one_letter_code
_entity_poly.pdbx_strand_id
1 'polypeptide(L)'
;MKKITSMIGIIIFLFLITSCNHKDVEDISADTTQQVEETKNQHIESQEIIETDSLSWLEITEDGVNEELYLENLDAEVLEAVATKLRALVEEEVEAERENPEIVITEGWTRVFDSEQYNEVLNMGESAMKPLYWIIYKSPNAGMYEYICATALYELSGYDFTNEDGSLTWVNSKEFLDRFNEKILSDRKR
;
A
#
# COMPACT_ATOMS: atom_id res chain seq x y z
N MET A 1 49.81 -14.44 -18.02
CA MET A 1 48.77 -14.80 -17.04
C MET A 1 48.90 -13.89 -15.82
N LYS A 2 48.04 -12.88 -15.68
CA LYS A 2 47.97 -12.00 -14.51
C LYS A 2 46.87 -12.51 -13.59
N LYS A 3 47.21 -12.80 -12.33
CA LYS A 3 46.24 -13.12 -11.27
C LYS A 3 45.82 -11.80 -10.63
N ILE A 4 44.52 -11.50 -10.62
CA ILE A 4 43.94 -10.38 -9.88
C ILE A 4 43.30 -10.99 -8.64
N THR A 5 43.91 -10.77 -7.49
CA THR A 5 43.33 -11.10 -6.18
C THR A 5 42.39 -9.97 -5.78
N SER A 6 41.10 -10.29 -5.75
CA SER A 6 40.03 -9.52 -5.13
C SER A 6 40.18 -9.59 -3.60
N MET A 7 40.14 -8.45 -2.91
CA MET A 7 39.97 -8.45 -1.46
C MET A 7 38.96 -7.35 -1.06
N ILE A 8 37.86 -7.86 -0.54
CA ILE A 8 36.66 -7.19 -0.04
C ILE A 8 37.02 -6.31 1.17
N GLY A 9 36.66 -5.03 1.12
CA GLY A 9 36.71 -4.10 2.26
C GLY A 9 35.34 -4.00 2.91
N ILE A 10 35.20 -4.57 4.11
CA ILE A 10 34.04 -4.42 4.98
C ILE A 10 34.19 -3.09 5.74
N ILE A 11 33.30 -2.13 5.48
CA ILE A 11 33.20 -0.89 6.26
C ILE A 11 31.97 -1.03 7.16
N ILE A 12 32.21 -1.24 8.45
CA ILE A 12 31.18 -1.23 9.51
C ILE A 12 31.00 0.23 9.94
N PHE A 13 29.84 0.80 9.65
CA PHE A 13 29.45 2.13 10.11
C PHE A 13 28.56 1.98 11.36
N LEU A 14 29.14 2.21 12.53
CA LEU A 14 28.41 2.26 13.80
C LEU A 14 27.78 3.65 13.97
N PHE A 15 26.48 3.77 13.72
CA PHE A 15 25.70 4.94 14.12
C PHE A 15 25.39 4.86 15.62
N LEU A 16 26.06 5.70 16.41
CA LEU A 16 25.68 5.96 17.79
C LEU A 16 24.54 6.99 17.79
N ILE A 17 23.34 6.52 18.13
CA ILE A 17 22.17 7.35 18.39
C ILE A 17 22.43 8.30 19.57
N THR A 18 22.23 9.58 19.29
CA THR A 18 22.18 10.67 20.28
C THR A 18 20.82 10.61 20.98
N SER A 19 20.80 10.27 22.26
CA SER A 19 19.61 10.44 23.11
C SER A 19 19.79 11.71 23.94
N CYS A 20 18.98 12.73 23.65
CA CYS A 20 18.88 13.95 24.44
C CYS A 20 17.53 13.96 25.18
N ASN A 21 17.61 13.86 26.50
CA ASN A 21 16.79 14.45 27.55
C ASN A 21 15.30 14.74 27.31
N HIS A 22 14.45 14.19 28.17
CA HIS A 22 13.34 14.97 28.73
C HIS A 22 13.37 14.90 30.27
N LYS A 23 13.20 16.07 30.88
CA LYS A 23 13.20 16.32 32.32
C LYS A 23 11.79 16.11 32.87
N ASP A 24 11.78 15.51 34.06
CA ASP A 24 10.93 15.80 35.21
C ASP A 24 9.41 15.96 34.98
N VAL A 25 8.69 14.88 35.31
CA VAL A 25 7.27 14.92 35.70
C VAL A 25 7.23 15.17 37.21
N GLU A 26 6.69 16.32 37.62
CA GLU A 26 6.31 16.57 39.00
C GLU A 26 4.80 16.38 39.16
N ASP A 27 4.45 15.70 40.25
CA ASP A 27 3.18 15.08 40.57
C ASP A 27 2.06 16.08 40.90
N ILE A 28 0.84 15.70 40.52
CA ILE A 28 -0.42 16.38 40.82
C ILE A 28 -0.81 16.15 42.29
N SER A 29 -1.25 17.20 43.00
CA SER A 29 -2.03 17.02 44.22
C SER A 29 -3.03 18.15 44.48
N ALA A 30 -4.23 17.71 44.88
CA ALA A 30 -5.29 18.38 45.63
C ALA A 30 -6.27 19.34 44.90
N ASP A 31 -7.38 18.73 44.46
CA ASP A 31 -8.77 18.96 44.93
C ASP A 31 -9.16 20.37 45.42
N THR A 32 -10.17 20.98 44.76
CA THR A 32 -11.44 21.40 45.39
C THR A 32 -12.34 22.12 44.38
N THR A 33 -13.57 21.61 44.26
CA THR A 33 -14.71 22.18 43.53
C THR A 33 -15.22 23.49 44.16
N GLN A 34 -15.46 24.54 43.36
CA GLN A 34 -16.60 25.45 43.55
C GLN A 34 -16.87 26.42 42.36
N GLN A 35 -18.08 26.27 41.81
CA GLN A 35 -19.05 27.26 41.31
C GLN A 35 -18.71 28.27 40.18
N VAL A 36 -19.42 28.04 39.06
CA VAL A 36 -20.29 28.96 38.29
C VAL A 36 -19.78 30.38 37.99
N GLU A 37 -19.47 30.62 36.72
CA GLU A 37 -19.96 31.81 36.01
C GLU A 37 -20.07 31.54 34.50
N GLU A 38 -21.27 31.78 33.96
CA GLU A 38 -21.57 31.71 32.54
C GLU A 38 -20.84 32.84 31.81
N THR A 39 -20.05 32.51 30.79
CA THR A 39 -19.82 33.46 29.69
C THR A 39 -19.80 32.69 28.37
N LYS A 40 -20.85 32.97 27.61
CA LYS A 40 -21.14 32.55 26.24
C LYS A 40 -20.01 32.94 25.29
N ASN A 41 -19.11 32.03 24.99
CA ASN A 41 -18.24 32.13 23.81
C ASN A 41 -18.67 31.06 22.81
N GLN A 42 -19.36 31.50 21.76
CA GLN A 42 -19.53 30.73 20.54
C GLN A 42 -18.14 30.54 19.92
N HIS A 43 -17.47 29.46 20.28
CA HIS A 43 -16.41 28.92 19.45
C HIS A 43 -17.14 28.14 18.35
N ILE A 44 -17.30 28.78 17.20
CA ILE A 44 -17.58 28.07 15.96
C ILE A 44 -16.32 27.24 15.74
N GLU A 45 -16.38 25.99 16.18
CA GLU A 45 -15.50 24.95 15.72
C GLU A 45 -15.83 24.82 14.23
N SER A 46 -15.10 25.58 13.42
CA SER A 46 -14.97 25.30 12.01
C SER A 46 -14.40 23.89 11.97
N GLN A 47 -15.26 22.89 11.88
CA GLN A 47 -14.89 21.61 11.30
C GLN A 47 -14.27 21.99 9.96
N GLU A 48 -12.95 21.99 9.94
CA GLU A 48 -12.18 21.83 8.73
C GLU A 48 -12.69 20.51 8.17
N ILE A 49 -13.67 20.60 7.27
CA ILE A 49 -13.98 19.51 6.36
C ILE A 49 -12.67 19.37 5.62
N ILE A 50 -11.85 18.41 6.06
CA ILE A 50 -10.80 17.86 5.22
C ILE A 50 -11.58 17.34 4.03
N GLU A 51 -11.68 18.15 2.97
CA GLU A 51 -11.92 17.64 1.64
C GLU A 51 -10.79 16.65 1.43
N THR A 52 -11.08 15.38 1.71
CA THR A 52 -10.24 14.27 1.28
C THR A 52 -10.24 14.41 -0.22
N ASP A 53 -9.15 14.99 -0.74
CA ASP A 53 -8.91 15.19 -2.15
C ASP A 53 -9.01 13.80 -2.78
N SER A 54 -10.18 13.53 -3.36
CA SER A 54 -10.54 12.18 -3.79
C SER A 54 -9.49 11.69 -4.77
N LEU A 55 -8.99 10.47 -4.59
CA LEU A 55 -7.93 9.89 -5.42
C LEU A 55 -8.22 10.11 -6.91
N SER A 56 -7.37 10.91 -7.56
CA SER A 56 -7.49 11.27 -8.96
C SER A 56 -6.68 10.35 -9.86
N TRP A 57 -7.23 10.02 -11.04
CA TRP A 57 -6.63 9.14 -12.05
C TRP A 57 -6.48 9.82 -13.42
N LEU A 58 -6.20 11.13 -13.42
CA LEU A 58 -6.05 11.91 -14.66
C LEU A 58 -4.89 11.44 -15.55
N GLU A 59 -3.96 10.69 -14.99
CA GLU A 59 -2.77 10.17 -15.68
C GLU A 59 -3.10 9.00 -16.61
N ILE A 60 -4.19 8.29 -16.36
CA ILE A 60 -4.71 7.29 -17.29
C ILE A 60 -5.45 8.04 -18.40
N THR A 61 -5.15 7.84 -19.67
CA THR A 61 -5.80 8.52 -20.79
C THR A 61 -6.22 7.52 -21.87
N GLU A 62 -6.98 7.96 -22.88
CA GLU A 62 -7.33 7.10 -24.02
C GLU A 62 -6.08 6.68 -24.82
N ASP A 63 -5.01 7.47 -24.77
CA ASP A 63 -3.72 7.18 -25.43
C ASP A 63 -2.76 6.38 -24.53
N GLY A 64 -3.20 5.94 -23.35
CA GLY A 64 -2.41 5.22 -22.35
C GLY A 64 -2.07 6.06 -21.12
N VAL A 65 -1.10 5.60 -20.33
CA VAL A 65 -0.70 6.26 -19.08
C VAL A 65 0.33 7.36 -19.38
N ASN A 66 0.06 8.58 -18.93
CA ASN A 66 1.03 9.65 -18.86
C ASN A 66 1.98 9.39 -17.68
N GLU A 67 3.09 8.68 -17.95
CA GLU A 67 4.05 8.29 -16.91
C GLU A 67 4.68 9.48 -16.17
N GLU A 68 4.88 10.63 -16.83
CA GLU A 68 5.45 11.83 -16.19
C GLU A 68 4.51 12.35 -15.10
N LEU A 69 3.25 12.59 -15.46
CA LEU A 69 2.24 13.02 -14.49
C LEU A 69 1.99 11.94 -13.42
N TYR A 70 2.09 10.66 -13.79
CA TYR A 70 1.91 9.57 -12.83
C TYR A 70 2.99 9.60 -11.76
N LEU A 71 4.25 9.79 -12.16
CA LEU A 71 5.39 9.85 -11.25
C LEU A 71 5.35 11.10 -10.36
N GLU A 72 4.82 12.23 -10.84
CA GLU A 72 4.62 13.43 -10.03
C GLU A 72 3.65 13.19 -8.86
N ASN A 73 2.65 12.33 -9.06
CA ASN A 73 1.62 12.00 -8.08
C ASN A 73 1.85 10.66 -7.38
N LEU A 74 3.02 10.03 -7.58
CA LEU A 74 3.36 8.75 -6.97
C LEU A 74 4.19 8.96 -5.71
N ASP A 75 3.64 8.59 -4.57
CA ASP A 75 4.39 8.57 -3.32
C ASP A 75 5.44 7.45 -3.34
N ALA A 76 6.71 7.84 -3.37
CA ALA A 76 7.84 6.92 -3.46
C ALA A 76 8.03 6.08 -2.17
N GLU A 77 7.75 6.64 -1.00
CA GLU A 77 7.88 5.93 0.28
C GLU A 77 6.79 4.87 0.41
N VAL A 78 5.56 5.22 0.03
CA VAL A 78 4.44 4.26 -0.01
C VAL A 78 4.70 3.18 -1.07
N LEU A 79 5.25 3.55 -2.24
CA LEU A 79 5.65 2.58 -3.25
C LEU A 79 6.67 1.57 -2.73
N GLU A 80 7.71 2.03 -2.05
CA GLU A 80 8.71 1.16 -1.46
C GLU A 80 8.11 0.27 -0.38
N ALA A 81 7.24 0.80 0.48
CA ALA A 81 6.56 0.05 1.53
C ALA A 81 5.68 -1.07 0.95
N VAL A 82 4.81 -0.74 -0.02
CA VAL A 82 3.95 -1.73 -0.69
C VAL A 82 4.79 -2.81 -1.36
N ALA A 83 5.81 -2.42 -2.14
CA ALA A 83 6.66 -3.37 -2.84
C ALA A 83 7.42 -4.29 -1.87
N THR A 84 7.90 -3.75 -0.75
CA THR A 84 8.63 -4.52 0.26
C THR A 84 7.72 -5.56 0.92
N LYS A 85 6.54 -5.15 1.38
CA LYS A 85 5.58 -6.04 2.04
C LYS A 85 5.14 -7.18 1.13
N LEU A 86 4.72 -6.88 -0.10
CA LEU A 86 4.21 -7.91 -1.01
C LEU A 86 5.31 -8.81 -1.60
N ARG A 87 6.56 -8.33 -1.71
CA ARG A 87 7.69 -9.21 -2.05
C ARG A 87 8.04 -10.15 -0.91
N ALA A 88 8.10 -9.64 0.32
CA ALA A 88 8.35 -10.46 1.50
C ALA A 88 7.29 -11.57 1.63
N LEU A 89 6.01 -11.24 1.41
CA LEU A 89 4.93 -12.21 1.34
C LEU A 89 5.21 -13.32 0.31
N VAL A 90 5.55 -12.95 -0.92
CA VAL A 90 5.86 -13.93 -1.98
C VAL A 90 7.05 -14.81 -1.60
N GLU A 91 8.09 -14.24 -1.00
CA GLU A 91 9.28 -14.98 -0.56
C GLU A 91 8.95 -15.97 0.58
N GLU A 92 8.13 -15.54 1.55
CA GLU A 92 7.66 -16.38 2.65
C GLU A 92 6.79 -17.54 2.15
N GLU A 93 5.88 -17.30 1.21
CA GLU A 93 5.05 -18.35 0.64
C GLU A 93 5.86 -19.36 -0.17
N VAL A 94 6.85 -18.90 -0.96
CA VAL A 94 7.75 -19.79 -1.69
C VAL A 94 8.54 -20.68 -0.73
N GLU A 95 9.01 -20.12 0.39
CA GLU A 95 9.74 -20.88 1.40
C GLU A 95 8.82 -21.88 2.13
N ALA A 96 7.61 -21.46 2.51
CA ALA A 96 6.61 -22.34 3.13
C ALA A 96 6.25 -23.53 2.22
N GLU A 97 6.08 -23.30 0.93
CA GLU A 97 5.82 -24.38 -0.05
C GLU A 97 7.03 -25.29 -0.25
N ARG A 98 8.24 -24.73 -0.17
CA ARG A 98 9.48 -25.53 -0.25
C ARG A 98 9.63 -26.45 0.95
N GLU A 99 9.24 -26.01 2.13
CA GLU A 99 9.29 -26.79 3.38
C GLU A 99 8.13 -27.77 3.52
N ASN A 100 6.94 -27.39 3.05
CA ASN A 100 5.73 -28.21 3.07
C ASN A 100 4.96 -28.12 1.74
N PRO A 101 5.33 -28.90 0.72
CA PRO A 101 4.67 -28.86 -0.59
C PRO A 101 3.16 -29.18 -0.55
N GLU A 102 2.70 -29.94 0.45
CA GLU A 102 1.29 -30.29 0.63
C GLU A 102 0.42 -29.11 1.09
N ILE A 103 1.03 -27.98 1.51
CA ILE A 103 0.30 -26.78 1.95
C ILE A 103 -0.61 -26.24 0.85
N VAL A 104 -0.17 -26.28 -0.41
CA VAL A 104 -0.97 -25.82 -1.56
C VAL A 104 -2.23 -26.68 -1.76
N ILE A 105 -2.14 -27.98 -1.44
CA ILE A 105 -3.26 -28.92 -1.57
C ILE A 105 -4.20 -28.80 -0.38
N THR A 106 -3.65 -28.62 0.82
CA THR A 106 -4.39 -28.65 2.08
C THR A 106 -5.04 -27.32 2.44
N GLU A 107 -4.34 -26.20 2.20
CA GLU A 107 -4.78 -24.84 2.55
C GLU A 107 -5.12 -24.00 1.31
N GLY A 108 -4.61 -24.39 0.14
CA GLY A 108 -4.79 -23.62 -1.09
C GLY A 108 -3.79 -22.47 -1.20
N TRP A 109 -3.54 -22.01 -2.43
CA TRP A 109 -2.69 -20.84 -2.66
C TRP A 109 -3.35 -19.53 -2.19
N THR A 110 -4.69 -19.51 -2.11
CA THR A 110 -5.46 -18.33 -1.71
C THR A 110 -5.19 -17.87 -0.28
N ARG A 111 -4.58 -18.72 0.56
CA ARG A 111 -4.11 -18.37 1.92
C ARG A 111 -3.21 -17.12 1.94
N VAL A 112 -2.54 -16.81 0.83
CA VAL A 112 -1.70 -15.62 0.68
C VAL A 112 -2.44 -14.32 1.01
N PHE A 113 -3.75 -14.28 0.77
CA PHE A 113 -4.62 -13.13 1.05
C PHE A 113 -5.00 -13.01 2.53
N ASP A 114 -4.77 -14.05 3.33
CA ASP A 114 -4.95 -14.01 4.79
C ASP A 114 -3.69 -13.53 5.53
N SER A 115 -2.60 -13.27 4.82
CA SER A 115 -1.31 -12.88 5.40
C SER A 115 -1.31 -11.50 6.05
N GLU A 116 -0.42 -11.30 7.04
CA GLU A 116 -0.25 -10.01 7.71
C GLU A 116 0.18 -8.94 6.71
N GLN A 117 1.16 -9.23 5.85
CA GLN A 117 1.71 -8.30 4.87
C GLN A 117 0.66 -7.85 3.85
N TYR A 118 -0.23 -8.75 3.41
CA TYR A 118 -1.33 -8.39 2.51
C TYR A 118 -2.32 -7.44 3.20
N ASN A 119 -2.73 -7.79 4.42
CA ASN A 119 -3.64 -6.95 5.22
C ASN A 119 -3.02 -5.59 5.57
N GLU A 120 -1.72 -5.54 5.85
CA GLU A 120 -1.01 -4.28 6.07
C GLU A 120 -1.09 -3.36 4.85
N VAL A 121 -0.99 -3.90 3.62
CA VAL A 121 -1.16 -3.11 2.39
C VAL A 121 -2.59 -2.63 2.23
N LEU A 122 -3.60 -3.47 2.51
CA LEU A 122 -5.00 -3.04 2.49
C LEU A 122 -5.27 -1.92 3.52
N ASN A 123 -4.64 -2.00 4.70
CA ASN A 123 -4.77 -1.00 5.75
C ASN A 123 -4.12 0.35 5.39
N MET A 124 -3.28 0.42 4.35
CA MET A 124 -2.78 1.69 3.81
C MET A 124 -3.87 2.48 3.05
N GLY A 125 -4.97 1.83 2.68
CA GLY A 125 -6.11 2.47 2.03
C GLY A 125 -5.78 3.09 0.67
N GLU A 126 -6.40 4.22 0.36
CA GLU A 126 -6.26 4.91 -0.94
C GLU A 126 -4.79 5.22 -1.30
N SER A 127 -3.92 5.45 -0.31
CA SER A 127 -2.52 5.75 -0.54
C SER A 127 -1.77 4.64 -1.29
N ALA A 128 -2.14 3.37 -1.09
CA ALA A 128 -1.50 2.23 -1.75
C ALA A 128 -1.95 2.04 -3.20
N MET A 129 -3.05 2.66 -3.63
CA MET A 129 -3.66 2.35 -4.94
C MET A 129 -2.76 2.73 -6.12
N LYS A 130 -2.22 3.96 -6.14
CA LYS A 130 -1.29 4.40 -7.20
C LYS A 130 0.00 3.56 -7.22
N PRO A 131 0.64 3.27 -6.08
CA PRO A 131 1.72 2.29 -5.99
C PRO A 131 1.42 0.91 -6.57
N LEU A 132 0.30 0.30 -6.18
CA LEU A 132 -0.10 -1.02 -6.66
C LEU A 132 -0.28 -1.02 -8.18
N TYR A 133 -0.98 -0.01 -8.71
CA TYR A 133 -1.14 0.16 -10.15
C TYR A 133 0.21 0.27 -10.85
N TRP A 134 1.11 1.11 -10.34
CA TRP A 134 2.42 1.35 -10.94
C TRP A 134 3.26 0.08 -11.02
N ILE A 135 3.26 -0.73 -9.95
CA ILE A 135 3.95 -2.02 -9.91
C ILE A 135 3.47 -2.94 -11.04
N ILE A 136 2.15 -3.08 -11.19
CA ILE A 136 1.56 -3.96 -12.21
C ILE A 136 1.80 -3.40 -13.61
N TYR A 137 1.67 -2.09 -13.77
CA TYR A 137 1.82 -1.38 -15.04
C TYR A 137 3.24 -1.54 -15.60
N LYS A 138 4.27 -1.35 -14.76
CA LYS A 138 5.67 -1.46 -15.19
C LYS A 138 6.18 -2.90 -15.26
N SER A 139 5.56 -3.85 -14.57
CA SER A 139 6.01 -5.24 -14.61
C SER A 139 5.83 -5.83 -16.02
N PRO A 140 6.82 -6.54 -16.59
CA PRO A 140 6.63 -7.31 -17.81
C PRO A 140 5.90 -8.65 -17.57
N ASN A 141 5.67 -9.02 -16.30
CA ASN A 141 5.14 -10.32 -15.88
C ASN A 141 3.67 -10.22 -15.47
N ALA A 142 3.07 -11.39 -15.26
CA ALA A 142 1.74 -11.56 -14.69
C ALA A 142 1.73 -12.77 -13.73
N GLY A 143 2.76 -12.85 -12.88
CA GLY A 143 2.94 -13.94 -11.93
C GLY A 143 2.22 -13.70 -10.61
N MET A 144 2.55 -14.50 -9.59
CA MET A 144 1.95 -14.42 -8.25
C MET A 144 2.07 -13.02 -7.64
N TYR A 145 3.25 -12.40 -7.71
CA TYR A 145 3.48 -11.06 -7.19
C TYR A 145 2.55 -10.02 -7.83
N GLU A 146 2.45 -9.98 -9.17
CA GLU A 146 1.55 -9.05 -9.84
C GLU A 146 0.07 -9.38 -9.62
N TYR A 147 -0.29 -10.65 -9.49
CA TYR A 147 -1.66 -11.06 -9.19
C TYR A 147 -2.09 -10.59 -7.79
N ILE A 148 -1.21 -10.72 -6.79
CA ILE A 148 -1.45 -10.21 -5.44
C ILE A 148 -1.63 -8.68 -5.47
N CYS A 149 -0.75 -7.97 -6.20
CA CYS A 149 -0.88 -6.52 -6.37
C CYS A 149 -2.22 -6.13 -7.03
N ALA A 150 -2.63 -6.86 -8.08
CA ALA A 150 -3.90 -6.63 -8.78
C ALA A 150 -5.10 -6.87 -7.87
N THR A 151 -5.06 -7.94 -7.06
CA THR A 151 -6.13 -8.27 -6.12
C THR A 151 -6.25 -7.18 -5.03
N ALA A 152 -5.13 -6.72 -4.46
CA ALA A 152 -5.16 -5.62 -3.49
C ALA A 152 -5.75 -4.33 -4.10
N LEU A 153 -5.38 -3.98 -5.34
CA LEU A 153 -5.93 -2.80 -6.00
C LEU A 153 -7.42 -2.97 -6.33
N TYR A 154 -7.84 -4.17 -6.73
CA TYR A 154 -9.24 -4.51 -6.92
C TYR A 154 -10.05 -4.23 -5.65
N GLU A 155 -9.62 -4.78 -4.51
CA GLU A 155 -10.29 -4.61 -3.22
C GLU A 155 -10.33 -3.14 -2.77
N LEU A 156 -9.19 -2.44 -2.83
CA LEU A 156 -9.10 -1.03 -2.43
C LEU A 156 -9.93 -0.10 -3.32
N SER A 157 -10.09 -0.44 -4.60
CA SER A 157 -10.85 0.39 -5.54
C SER A 157 -12.35 0.39 -5.29
N GLY A 158 -12.88 -0.66 -4.64
CA GLY A 158 -14.32 -0.87 -4.51
C GLY A 158 -15.05 -1.05 -5.84
N TYR A 159 -14.34 -1.24 -6.96
CA TYR A 159 -14.96 -1.54 -8.23
C TYR A 159 -15.43 -2.98 -8.29
N ASP A 160 -16.60 -3.18 -8.89
CA ASP A 160 -17.12 -4.51 -9.16
C ASP A 160 -16.69 -4.95 -10.57
N PHE A 161 -15.81 -5.95 -10.61
CA PHE A 161 -15.32 -6.62 -11.81
C PHE A 161 -15.75 -8.09 -11.82
N THR A 162 -16.96 -8.38 -11.36
CA THR A 162 -17.55 -9.72 -11.38
C THR A 162 -18.61 -9.89 -12.48
N ASN A 163 -18.76 -11.12 -12.96
CA ASN A 163 -19.89 -11.54 -13.79
C ASN A 163 -21.14 -11.76 -12.92
N GLU A 164 -22.29 -11.97 -13.56
CA GLU A 164 -23.56 -12.26 -12.86
C GLU A 164 -23.49 -13.49 -11.93
N ASP A 165 -22.59 -14.44 -12.21
CA ASP A 165 -22.37 -15.63 -11.40
C ASP A 165 -21.35 -15.43 -10.25
N GLY A 166 -20.83 -14.20 -10.08
CA GLY A 166 -19.85 -13.82 -9.07
C GLY A 166 -18.40 -14.12 -9.44
N SER A 167 -18.13 -14.71 -10.61
CA SER A 167 -16.75 -14.94 -11.07
C SER A 167 -16.07 -13.64 -11.49
N LEU A 168 -14.76 -13.51 -11.25
CA LEU A 168 -13.99 -12.36 -11.71
C LEU A 168 -13.94 -12.30 -13.24
N THR A 169 -14.00 -11.09 -13.78
CA THR A 169 -13.89 -10.79 -15.22
C THR A 169 -12.45 -10.70 -15.73
N TRP A 170 -11.49 -10.99 -14.86
CA TRP A 170 -10.05 -10.99 -15.12
C TRP A 170 -9.41 -12.22 -14.45
N VAL A 171 -8.45 -12.85 -15.11
CA VAL A 171 -7.74 -14.02 -14.56
C VAL A 171 -6.26 -13.76 -14.26
N ASN A 172 -5.74 -12.60 -14.66
CA ASN A 172 -4.37 -12.18 -14.41
C ASN A 172 -4.27 -10.66 -14.26
N SER A 173 -3.10 -10.19 -13.83
CA SER A 173 -2.86 -8.77 -13.53
C SER A 173 -2.91 -7.84 -14.75
N LYS A 174 -2.68 -8.35 -15.96
CA LYS A 174 -2.76 -7.57 -17.21
C LYS A 174 -4.21 -7.33 -17.62
N GLU A 175 -5.02 -8.38 -17.62
CA GLU A 175 -6.46 -8.24 -17.85
C GLU A 175 -7.11 -7.36 -16.79
N PHE A 176 -6.69 -7.47 -15.54
CA PHE A 176 -7.14 -6.56 -14.48
C PHE A 176 -6.83 -5.10 -14.82
N LEU A 177 -5.59 -4.77 -15.23
CA LEU A 177 -5.23 -3.40 -15.60
C LEU A 177 -6.06 -2.87 -16.78
N ASP A 178 -6.34 -3.71 -17.77
CA ASP A 178 -7.17 -3.31 -18.91
C ASP A 178 -8.58 -2.92 -18.42
N ARG A 179 -9.20 -3.76 -17.58
CA ARG A 179 -10.51 -3.48 -16.97
C ARG A 179 -10.50 -2.23 -16.09
N PHE A 180 -9.45 -2.08 -15.28
CA PHE A 180 -9.29 -0.94 -14.40
C PHE A 180 -9.18 0.36 -15.19
N ASN A 181 -8.37 0.39 -16.24
CA ASN A 181 -8.20 1.54 -17.13
C ASN A 181 -9.52 1.88 -17.85
N GLU A 182 -10.22 0.89 -18.39
CA GLU A 182 -11.52 1.06 -19.03
C GLU A 182 -12.54 1.69 -18.07
N LYS A 183 -12.59 1.20 -16.84
CA LYS A 183 -13.49 1.69 -15.79
C LYS A 183 -13.19 3.14 -15.42
N ILE A 184 -11.92 3.46 -15.18
CA ILE A 184 -11.42 4.80 -14.88
C ILE A 184 -11.77 5.81 -15.99
N LEU A 185 -11.67 5.40 -17.26
CA LEU A 185 -12.05 6.25 -18.39
C LEU A 185 -13.57 6.39 -18.52
N SER A 186 -14.32 5.31 -18.25
CA SER A 186 -15.78 5.33 -18.27
C SER A 186 -16.36 6.26 -17.20
N ASP A 187 -15.78 6.28 -16.00
CA ASP A 187 -16.30 7.10 -14.90
C ASP A 187 -16.11 8.59 -15.14
N ARG A 188 -15.06 8.98 -15.88
CA ARG A 188 -14.83 10.37 -16.28
C ARG A 188 -15.79 10.90 -17.35
N LYS A 189 -16.50 10.03 -18.06
CA LYS A 189 -17.47 10.40 -19.10
C LYS A 189 -18.89 10.61 -18.56
N ARG A 190 -19.13 10.28 -17.29
CA ARG A 190 -20.42 10.42 -16.61
C ARG A 190 -20.57 11.79 -15.98
#